data_AF-A0A7L3BIN2-F1
#
_entry.id   AF-A0A7L3BIN2-F1
#
_cell.length_a   1.000
_cell.length_b   1.000
_cell.length_c   1.000
_cell.angle_alpha   90.00
_cell.angle_beta   90.00
_cell.angle_gamma   90.00
#
_symmetry.space_group_name_H-M   'P 1'
#
loop_
_entity.id
_entity.type
_entity.pdbx_description
1 polymer ?
#
loop_
_entity_poly.entity_id
_entity_poly.type
_entity_poly.pdbx_seq_one_letter_code
_entity_poly.pdbx_strand_id
1 'polypeptide(L)' 'PSEQVLCSARAAVLLYDDTHKQWVAAGGGPQTLSCVQLYHHPGTNAFRLVGRRMQPDQQV' A
#
# COMPACT_ATOMS: atom_id res chain seq x y z
N PRO A 1 18.75 -2.39 -15.24
CA PRO A 1 17.49 -3.16 -15.24
C PRO A 1 16.38 -2.41 -14.50
N SER A 2 15.15 -2.45 -15.01
CA SER A 2 13.99 -1.73 -14.45
C SER A 2 13.35 -2.50 -13.29
N GLU A 3 12.64 -1.80 -12.42
CA GLU A 3 11.79 -2.44 -11.41
C GLU A 3 10.65 -3.25 -12.06
N GLN A 4 10.30 -4.37 -11.44
CA GLN A 4 9.18 -5.23 -11.87
C GLN A 4 8.22 -5.50 -10.72
N VAL A 5 6.93 -5.59 -11.03
CA VAL A 5 5.90 -6.02 -10.08
C VAL A 5 5.90 -7.55 -10.02
N LEU A 6 6.01 -8.11 -8.81
CA LEU A 6 5.94 -9.56 -8.59
C LEU A 6 4.52 -10.03 -8.29
N CYS A 7 3.79 -9.26 -7.49
CA CYS A 7 2.40 -9.56 -7.16
C CYS A 7 1.62 -8.28 -6.79
N SER A 8 0.30 -8.39 -6.84
CA SER A 8 -0.64 -7.33 -6.50
C SER A 8 -1.78 -7.88 -5.63
N ALA A 9 -2.24 -7.08 -4.68
CA ALA A 9 -3.35 -7.41 -3.81
C ALA A 9 -4.22 -6.17 -3.52
N ARG A 10 -5.46 -6.40 -3.06
CA ARG A 10 -6.35 -5.35 -2.54
C ARG A 10 -6.42 -5.49 -1.03
N ALA A 11 -6.03 -4.45 -0.29
CA ALA A 11 -6.02 -4.46 1.16
C ALA A 11 -6.18 -3.05 1.75
N ALA A 12 -6.70 -2.96 2.98
CA ALA A 12 -6.57 -1.75 3.78
C ALA A 12 -5.13 -1.66 4.31
N VAL A 13 -4.47 -0.52 4.10
CA VAL A 13 -3.10 -0.30 4.58
C VAL A 13 -3.19 0.44 5.91
N LEU A 14 -2.69 -0.18 6.97
CA LEU A 14 -2.73 0.36 8.32
C LEU A 14 -1.31 0.54 8.86
N LEU A 15 -1.11 1.55 9.69
CA LEU A 15 0.09 1.76 10.49
C LEU A 15 -0.27 1.52 11.95
N TYR A 16 0.64 0.92 12.70
CA TYR A 16 0.45 0.76 14.14
C TYR A 16 0.87 2.05 14.84
N ASP A 17 -0.05 2.63 15.60
CA ASP A 17 0.23 3.74 16.51
C ASP A 17 0.62 3.17 17.87
N ASP A 18 1.92 3.21 18.17
CA ASP A 18 2.46 2.72 19.44
C ASP A 18 2.03 3.52 20.66
N THR A 19 1.68 4.80 20.52
CA THR A 19 1.26 5.64 21.66
C THR A 19 -0.11 5.20 22.16
N HIS A 20 -1.01 4.94 21.21
CA HIS A 20 -2.41 4.59 21.50
C HIS A 20 -2.70 3.08 21.36
N LYS A 21 -1.68 2.28 21.01
CA LYS A 21 -1.77 0.82 20.84
C LYS A 21 -2.86 0.37 19.87
N GLN A 22 -3.04 1.09 18.77
CA GLN A 22 -4.10 0.86 17.80
C GLN A 22 -3.60 0.88 16.36
N TRP A 23 -4.34 0.26 15.45
CA TRP A 23 -4.09 0.36 14.01
C TRP A 23 -4.82 1.56 13.41
N VAL A 24 -4.09 2.46 12.75
CA VAL A 24 -4.63 3.66 12.11
C VAL A 24 -4.45 3.60 10.59
N ALA A 25 -5.31 4.28 9.83
CA ALA A 25 -5.22 4.30 8.37
C ALA A 25 -3.91 4.94 7.89
N ALA A 26 -3.20 4.25 6.99
CA ALA A 26 -2.01 4.81 6.37
C ALA A 26 -2.37 6.02 5.48
N GLY A 27 -1.63 7.13 5.62
CA GLY A 27 -1.85 8.35 4.84
C GLY A 27 -2.93 9.29 5.40
N GLY A 28 -3.45 9.02 6.61
CA GLY A 28 -4.44 9.85 7.28
C GLY A 28 -5.84 9.81 6.63
N GLY A 29 -6.87 10.07 7.45
CA GLY A 29 -8.25 10.05 7.00
C GLY A 29 -8.93 8.68 7.12
N PRO A 30 -10.07 8.47 6.44
CA PRO A 30 -10.85 7.24 6.55
C PRO A 30 -10.11 6.02 6.01
N GLN A 31 -10.41 4.85 6.58
CA GLN A 31 -9.89 3.58 6.11
C GLN A 31 -10.48 3.24 4.74
N THR A 32 -9.64 3.24 3.71
CA THR A 32 -10.01 2.87 2.33
C THR A 32 -9.19 1.68 1.85
N LEU A 33 -9.75 0.91 0.93
CA LEU A 33 -8.98 -0.11 0.24
C LEU A 33 -7.88 0.53 -0.63
N SER A 34 -6.76 -0.16 -0.74
CA SER A 34 -5.63 0.21 -1.60
C SER A 34 -5.27 -0.94 -2.53
N CYS A 35 -4.78 -0.60 -3.72
CA CYS A 35 -4.03 -1.54 -4.54
C CYS A 35 -2.59 -1.57 -4.00
N VAL A 36 -2.16 -2.72 -3.51
CA VAL A 36 -0.85 -2.95 -2.90
C VAL A 36 -0.02 -3.82 -3.83
N GLN A 37 1.17 -3.34 -4.21
CA GLN A 37 2.06 -4.02 -5.15
C GLN A 37 3.43 -4.23 -4.52
N LEU A 38 3.99 -5.43 -4.72
CA LEU A 38 5.38 -5.75 -4.39
C LEU A 38 6.24 -5.55 -5.63
N TYR A 39 7.25 -4.68 -5.52
CA TYR A 39 8.24 -4.42 -6.56
C TYR A 39 9.59 -5.03 -6.21
N HIS A 40 10.29 -5.53 -7.22
CA HIS A 40 11.67 -6.00 -7.15
C HIS A 40 12.57 -5.19 -8.10
N HIS A 41 13.67 -4.69 -7.57
CA HIS A 41 14.74 -4.02 -8.31
C HIS A 41 15.94 -4.97 -8.42
N PRO A 42 16.11 -5.71 -9.54
CA PRO A 42 17.16 -6.74 -9.66
C PRO A 42 18.59 -6.17 -9.67
N GLY A 43 18.77 -4.91 -10.07
CA GLY A 43 20.07 -4.24 -10.05
C GLY A 43 20.63 -3.96 -8.64
N THR A 44 19.75 -3.76 -7.65
CA THR A 44 20.14 -3.51 -6.25
C THR A 44 19.70 -4.64 -5.32
N ASN A 45 19.07 -5.69 -5.87
CA ASN A 45 18.41 -6.76 -5.13
C ASN A 45 17.49 -6.26 -4.00
N ALA A 46 16.78 -5.15 -4.26
CA ALA A 46 15.93 -4.50 -3.27
C ALA A 46 14.44 -4.74 -3.59
N PHE A 47 13.63 -4.76 -2.53
CA PHE A 47 12.18 -4.91 -2.63
C PHE A 47 11.49 -3.71 -2.01
N ARG A 48 10.36 -3.31 -2.58
CA ARG A 48 9.49 -2.27 -1.99
C ARG A 48 8.03 -2.62 -2.14
N LEU A 49 7.26 -2.29 -1.10
CA LEU A 49 5.80 -2.38 -1.09
C LEU A 49 5.22 -1.00 -1.35
N VAL A 50 4.27 -0.90 -2.28
CA VAL A 50 3.60 0.36 -2.63
C VAL A 50 2.10 0.18 -2.53
N GLY A 51 1.46 0.91 -1.63
CA GLY A 51 0.01 0.98 -1.52
C GLY A 51 -0.53 2.28 -2.14
N ARG A 52 -1.46 2.18 -3.09
CA ARG A 52 -2.19 3.33 -3.65
C ARG A 52 -3.66 3.23 -3.27
N ARG A 53 -4.19 4.26 -2.62
CA ARG A 53 -5.62 4.32 -2.26
C ARG A 53 -6.47 4.21 -3.52
N MET A 54 -7.44 3.30 -3.49
CA MET A 54 -8.47 3.25 -4.53
C MET A 54 -9.50 4.33 -4.18
N GLN A 55 -9.70 5.28 -5.08
CA GLN A 55 -10.86 6.17 -4.97
C GLN A 55 -12.12 5.32 -5.11
N PRO A 56 -13.18 5.58 -4.33
CA PRO A 56 -14.48 5.01 -4.66
C PRO A 56 -14.81 5.47 -6.08
N ASP A 57 -15.14 4.53 -6.97
CA ASP A 57 -15.67 4.85 -8.28
C ASP A 57 -16.81 5.85 -8.07
N GLN A 58 -16.66 7.04 -8.65
CA GLN A 58 -17.72 8.03 -8.71
C GLN A 58 -18.77 7.45 -9.66
N GLN A 59 -19.74 6.71 -9.10
CA GLN A 59 -20.97 6.40 -9.82
C GLN A 59 -21.63 7.74 -10.18
N VAL A 60 -21.59 8.06 -11.47
CA VAL A 60 -22.30 9.17 -12.11
C VAL A 60 -23.79 8.87 -12.14
#